data_AF-A0A174RZ07-F1
#
_entry.id   AF-A0A174RZ07-F1
#
_cell.length_a   1.000
_cell.length_b   1.000
_cell.length_c   1.000
_cell.angle_alpha   90.00
_cell.angle_beta   90.00
_cell.angle_gamma   90.00
#
_symmetry.space_group_name_H-M   'P 1'
#
loop_
_entity.id
_entity.type
_entity.pdbx_description
1 polymer ?
#
loop_
_entity_poly.entity_id
_entity_poly.type
_entity_poly.pdbx_seq_one_letter_code
_entity_poly.pdbx_strand_id
1 'polypeptide(L)'
;MKKITLLLSSLFFFSLGTSACSDEAPSGNTEKPELPVNPEPPVTPSETLKGSFESKFVRYAKGQKFTGQEDDRLVTTVWKDTVWQNERVHKQIVLWTESKRYDDLTYEIGDLLSGGNRIASSNLHLRFPSYVLGDEKALVCNEYRTHTSVQIADKLSEEAVRTVTASEPVKLWLTADIPAGTAPGEYEGTVTVKSGGEVQLTFTVRLLVVNHALPPVSEWAFHLDLWQFPFQLSGLCADNGQKVTPFSSEYFTLVKPFYQLLADAGQKVITAYIKDGAFNKGQTMVKWHEAADGKWSFDYTGFDKFVAQMMSWGIGRQISCFSLVGWNTSIGYTDASGEARTLKLTVGSDEYRTVWNEFLDSFERHLKTKGWFEKTVLYMDEIREDEMRQVVSFIKQHNPDWKIGLAGSAVSSDVESAFYDYSTILGYDRTSTNAVATFYTSCAQSIPNAYVSLDNNPAEMVWVAWYAKAKGLNGFLRWAYDYWTKADPQDVRDGNNTAGDFSLIYRSDNSLSSVPLSSIRLELLREGIQDYEKMRILSTNLMNPVVQKFTLTSGRFAGEIVTEAQGMLKKISAEY
;
A
#
# COMPACT_ATOMS: atom_id res chain seq x y z
N MET A 1 36.72 -9.76 -9.43
CA MET A 1 36.96 -10.09 -10.85
C MET A 1 36.97 -11.60 -11.04
N LYS A 2 35.91 -12.16 -11.65
CA LYS A 2 35.94 -13.28 -12.61
C LYS A 2 34.51 -13.56 -13.07
N LYS A 3 34.28 -13.32 -14.37
CA LYS A 3 33.07 -13.62 -15.13
C LYS A 3 33.02 -15.12 -15.43
N ILE A 4 31.82 -15.70 -15.47
CA ILE A 4 31.57 -16.94 -16.20
C ILE A 4 30.36 -16.72 -17.10
N THR A 5 30.60 -16.99 -18.37
CA THR A 5 29.73 -16.91 -19.55
C THR A 5 28.90 -18.20 -19.68
N LEU A 6 27.64 -18.11 -20.15
CA LEU A 6 26.95 -19.26 -20.73
C LEU A 6 26.30 -18.88 -22.07
N LEU A 7 26.45 -19.79 -23.04
CA LEU A 7 26.25 -19.63 -24.48
C LEU A 7 24.78 -19.67 -24.93
N LEU A 8 24.51 -18.95 -26.03
CA LEU A 8 23.39 -19.14 -26.96
C LEU A 8 23.78 -20.11 -28.09
N SER A 9 22.81 -20.92 -28.54
CA SER A 9 22.70 -21.54 -29.87
C SER A 9 21.21 -21.97 -30.05
N SER A 10 20.54 -21.96 -31.21
CA SER A 10 20.93 -21.82 -32.62
C SER A 10 19.65 -21.64 -33.48
N LEU A 11 19.78 -20.89 -34.59
CA LEU A 11 18.81 -20.75 -35.68
C LEU A 11 18.71 -22.02 -36.55
N PHE A 12 17.58 -22.20 -37.25
CA PHE A 12 17.51 -22.93 -38.52
C PHE A 12 16.81 -22.09 -39.59
N PHE A 13 17.52 -21.86 -40.69
CA PHE A 13 17.06 -21.30 -41.97
C PHE A 13 16.93 -22.44 -42.98
N PHE A 14 15.95 -22.38 -43.87
CA PHE A 14 15.99 -23.06 -45.18
C PHE A 14 15.39 -22.13 -46.25
N SER A 15 16.19 -21.83 -47.27
CA SER A 15 15.81 -21.33 -48.60
C SER A 15 16.01 -22.50 -49.59
N LEU A 16 15.26 -22.69 -50.68
CA LEU A 16 15.20 -22.00 -51.98
C LEU A 16 14.07 -22.73 -52.77
N GLY A 17 13.31 -22.11 -53.67
CA GLY A 17 13.74 -21.78 -55.03
C GLY A 17 12.53 -21.66 -55.99
N THR A 18 12.73 -20.90 -57.05
CA THR A 18 11.78 -20.29 -58.02
C THR A 18 11.40 -21.19 -59.21
N SER A 19 10.21 -20.97 -59.81
CA SER A 19 10.06 -20.81 -61.27
C SER A 19 8.73 -20.15 -61.64
N ALA A 20 8.76 -19.37 -62.73
CA ALA A 20 7.67 -18.57 -63.26
C ALA A 20 6.87 -19.31 -64.34
N CYS A 21 5.60 -18.94 -64.51
CA CYS A 21 4.91 -19.00 -65.80
C CYS A 21 3.85 -17.89 -65.88
N SER A 22 3.92 -17.18 -66.99
CA SER A 22 3.05 -16.11 -67.51
C SER A 22 1.67 -16.61 -67.89
N ASP A 23 0.65 -15.74 -67.81
CA ASP A 23 -0.35 -15.57 -68.88
C ASP A 23 -1.03 -14.19 -68.76
N GLU A 24 -1.14 -13.52 -69.91
CA GLU A 24 -1.72 -12.19 -70.12
C GLU A 24 -3.19 -12.27 -70.59
N ALA A 25 -3.98 -11.29 -70.11
CA ALA A 25 -5.13 -10.62 -70.76
C ALA A 25 -6.48 -11.39 -70.90
N PRO A 26 -7.67 -10.70 -70.89
CA PRO A 26 -7.87 -9.31 -71.30
C PRO A 26 -8.68 -8.39 -70.37
N SER A 27 -8.57 -7.11 -70.70
CA SER A 27 -9.22 -5.93 -70.16
C SER A 27 -10.74 -5.90 -70.36
N GLY A 28 -11.45 -5.38 -69.36
CA GLY A 28 -12.85 -4.99 -69.43
C GLY A 28 -13.12 -3.84 -68.48
N ASN A 29 -13.15 -2.62 -69.01
CA ASN A 29 -13.53 -1.40 -68.31
C ASN A 29 -14.98 -1.47 -67.81
N THR A 30 -15.19 -1.18 -66.52
CA THR A 30 -16.37 -0.45 -66.05
C THR A 30 -15.93 0.50 -64.92
N GLU A 31 -15.55 1.73 -65.29
CA GLU A 31 -15.46 2.82 -64.32
C GLU A 31 -16.85 3.07 -63.74
N LYS A 32 -17.00 2.81 -62.43
CA LYS A 32 -18.09 3.38 -61.65
C LYS A 32 -17.80 4.87 -61.47
N PRO A 33 -18.78 5.77 -61.60
CA PRO A 33 -18.56 7.17 -61.27
C PRO A 33 -18.28 7.28 -59.76
N GLU A 34 -17.08 7.74 -59.41
CA GLU A 34 -16.78 8.21 -58.06
C GLU A 34 -17.63 9.45 -57.79
N LEU A 35 -18.54 9.33 -56.83
CA LEU A 35 -19.21 10.49 -56.24
C LEU A 35 -18.13 11.35 -55.57
N PRO A 36 -18.17 12.69 -55.71
CA PRO A 36 -17.22 13.55 -55.03
C PRO A 36 -17.33 13.32 -53.51
N VAL A 37 -16.27 12.77 -52.92
CA VAL A 37 -16.09 12.78 -51.46
C VAL A 37 -15.86 14.23 -51.10
N ASN A 38 -16.91 14.89 -50.60
CA ASN A 38 -16.78 16.18 -49.95
C ASN A 38 -15.78 15.96 -48.80
N PRO A 39 -14.65 16.68 -48.71
CA PRO A 39 -13.82 16.59 -47.53
C PRO A 39 -14.70 16.97 -46.34
N GLU A 40 -14.80 16.07 -45.35
CA GLU A 40 -15.41 16.45 -44.08
C GLU A 40 -14.71 17.74 -43.63
N PRO A 41 -15.48 18.79 -43.25
CA PRO A 41 -14.87 20.01 -42.75
C PRO A 41 -13.97 19.62 -41.56
N PRO A 42 -12.77 20.22 -41.42
CA PRO A 42 -11.92 19.94 -40.28
C PRO A 42 -12.75 20.14 -39.01
N VAL A 43 -12.92 19.06 -38.23
CA VAL A 43 -13.61 19.11 -36.95
C VAL A 43 -12.92 20.19 -36.14
N THR A 44 -13.60 21.31 -35.95
CA THR A 44 -13.07 22.40 -35.16
C THR A 44 -12.94 21.85 -33.74
N PRO A 45 -11.76 21.88 -33.11
CA PRO A 45 -11.59 21.34 -31.77
C PRO A 45 -12.64 21.94 -30.84
N SER A 46 -13.33 21.09 -30.09
CA SER A 46 -14.37 21.50 -29.15
C SER A 46 -13.76 22.46 -28.12
N GLU A 47 -14.26 23.70 -28.07
CA GLU A 47 -13.78 24.72 -27.11
C GLU A 47 -14.28 24.48 -25.68
N THR A 48 -14.99 23.38 -25.44
CA THR A 48 -15.65 23.10 -24.16
C THR A 48 -14.77 22.25 -23.25
N LEU A 49 -14.85 22.53 -21.95
CA LEU A 49 -14.35 21.64 -20.92
C LEU A 49 -15.15 20.35 -20.97
N LYS A 50 -14.46 19.21 -21.10
CA LYS A 50 -15.03 17.88 -21.07
C LYS A 50 -14.61 17.16 -19.80
N GLY A 51 -15.38 16.14 -19.41
CA GLY A 51 -15.01 15.31 -18.28
C GLY A 51 -15.78 14.00 -18.22
N SER A 52 -15.18 13.02 -17.53
CA SER A 52 -15.73 11.67 -17.39
C SER A 52 -15.37 11.10 -16.04
N PHE A 53 -16.25 10.27 -15.47
CA PHE A 53 -15.81 9.28 -14.51
C PHE A 53 -14.86 8.28 -15.17
N GLU A 54 -13.90 7.81 -14.40
CA GLU A 54 -12.88 6.84 -14.78
C GLU A 54 -12.76 5.79 -13.66
N SER A 55 -12.23 4.62 -14.01
CA SER A 55 -11.85 3.59 -13.05
C SER A 55 -10.79 4.12 -12.08
N LYS A 56 -10.99 3.84 -10.78
CA LYS A 56 -10.03 4.06 -9.70
C LYS A 56 -8.71 3.26 -9.84
N PHE A 57 -8.67 2.32 -10.80
CA PHE A 57 -7.51 1.49 -11.11
C PHE A 57 -6.63 2.09 -12.22
N VAL A 58 -6.96 3.28 -12.74
CA VAL A 58 -6.14 3.95 -13.75
C VAL A 58 -5.22 4.97 -13.08
N ARG A 59 -3.92 4.73 -13.22
CA ARG A 59 -2.88 5.62 -12.74
C ARG A 59 -2.18 6.27 -13.92
N TYR A 60 -2.13 7.60 -13.89
CA TYR A 60 -1.66 8.40 -15.03
C TYR A 60 -0.20 8.82 -14.86
N ALA A 61 0.57 8.68 -15.93
CA ALA A 61 1.78 9.46 -16.11
C ALA A 61 1.43 10.91 -16.46
N LYS A 62 2.34 11.84 -16.17
CA LYS A 62 2.15 13.26 -16.51
C LYS A 62 1.98 13.45 -18.02
N GLY A 63 1.00 14.26 -18.40
CA GLY A 63 0.61 14.45 -19.80
C GLY A 63 -0.10 13.26 -20.45
N GLN A 64 -0.26 12.12 -19.78
CA GLN A 64 -1.01 11.00 -20.33
C GLN A 64 -2.48 11.39 -20.50
N LYS A 65 -2.98 11.17 -21.71
CA LYS A 65 -4.38 11.40 -22.08
C LYS A 65 -5.27 10.29 -21.54
N PHE A 66 -6.50 10.67 -21.22
CA PHE A 66 -7.56 9.71 -20.96
C PHE A 66 -7.99 9.06 -22.27
N THR A 67 -8.20 7.74 -22.28
CA THR A 67 -8.58 6.99 -23.49
C THR A 67 -9.92 7.44 -24.05
N GLY A 68 -10.88 7.84 -23.20
CA GLY A 68 -12.15 8.42 -23.65
C GLY A 68 -12.05 9.81 -24.28
N GLN A 69 -10.85 10.41 -24.36
CA GLN A 69 -10.64 11.58 -25.23
C GLN A 69 -10.68 11.22 -26.72
N GLU A 70 -10.45 9.95 -27.06
CA GLU A 70 -10.40 9.45 -28.44
C GLU A 70 -11.70 8.71 -28.83
N ASP A 71 -12.56 8.38 -27.84
CA ASP A 71 -13.82 7.69 -28.04
C ASP A 71 -14.88 8.18 -27.05
N ASP A 72 -15.78 9.05 -27.54
CA ASP A 72 -16.86 9.65 -26.75
C ASP A 72 -17.81 8.59 -26.13
N ARG A 73 -17.84 7.35 -26.65
CA ARG A 73 -18.64 6.26 -26.07
C ARG A 73 -18.14 5.80 -24.71
N LEU A 74 -16.88 6.10 -24.38
CA LEU A 74 -16.28 5.79 -23.09
C LEU A 74 -16.52 6.89 -22.04
N VAL A 75 -17.11 8.02 -22.45
CA VAL A 75 -17.41 9.14 -21.54
C VAL A 75 -18.65 8.83 -20.72
N THR A 76 -18.52 8.91 -19.40
CA THR A 76 -19.63 8.75 -18.47
C THR A 76 -19.68 9.89 -17.46
N THR A 77 -20.86 10.48 -17.29
CA THR A 77 -21.12 11.53 -16.29
C THR A 77 -21.90 11.00 -15.09
N VAL A 78 -22.15 9.69 -15.02
CA VAL A 78 -22.89 9.05 -13.93
C VAL A 78 -22.06 7.92 -13.32
N TRP A 79 -21.78 8.02 -12.02
CA TRP A 79 -21.23 6.93 -11.23
C TRP A 79 -22.36 6.24 -10.48
N LYS A 80 -22.57 4.95 -10.76
CA LYS A 80 -23.45 4.07 -10.00
C LYS A 80 -22.61 3.07 -9.22
N ASP A 81 -22.91 2.89 -7.93
CA ASP A 81 -22.28 1.85 -7.13
C ASP A 81 -23.21 1.27 -6.06
N THR A 82 -22.83 0.12 -5.51
CA THR A 82 -23.48 -0.53 -4.37
C THR A 82 -22.52 -0.54 -3.19
N VAL A 83 -22.98 -0.06 -2.05
CA VAL A 83 -22.15 0.19 -0.86
C VAL A 83 -22.83 -0.30 0.40
N TRP A 84 -22.03 -0.69 1.39
CA TRP A 84 -22.47 -1.03 2.74
C TRP A 84 -22.47 0.23 3.61
N GLN A 85 -23.17 0.18 4.74
CA GLN A 85 -23.02 1.17 5.79
C GLN A 85 -21.60 1.07 6.36
N ASN A 86 -21.01 2.22 6.73
CA ASN A 86 -19.64 2.30 7.25
C ASN A 86 -18.55 1.86 6.25
N GLU A 87 -18.83 1.91 4.96
CA GLU A 87 -17.87 1.64 3.89
C GLU A 87 -17.27 2.92 3.32
N ARG A 88 -15.99 2.88 2.91
CA ARG A 88 -15.38 3.89 2.04
C ARG A 88 -15.23 3.34 0.62
N VAL A 89 -15.67 4.10 -0.39
CA VAL A 89 -15.48 3.76 -1.81
C VAL A 89 -14.90 4.93 -2.60
N HIS A 90 -14.30 4.62 -3.76
CA HIS A 90 -13.62 5.59 -4.59
C HIS A 90 -14.05 5.55 -6.06
N LYS A 91 -13.96 6.71 -6.72
CA LYS A 91 -14.06 6.85 -8.17
C LYS A 91 -13.16 7.98 -8.66
N GLN A 92 -12.60 7.85 -9.86
CA GLN A 92 -11.85 8.95 -10.47
C GLN A 92 -12.76 9.79 -11.37
N ILE A 93 -12.48 11.08 -11.44
CA ILE A 93 -12.99 11.99 -12.47
C ILE A 93 -11.78 12.50 -13.23
N VAL A 94 -11.86 12.53 -14.56
CA VAL A 94 -10.86 13.17 -15.42
C VAL A 94 -11.52 14.33 -16.14
N LEU A 95 -10.87 15.49 -16.13
CA LEU A 95 -11.27 16.69 -16.85
C LEU A 95 -10.22 17.00 -17.91
N TRP A 96 -10.66 17.35 -19.11
CA TRP A 96 -9.78 17.70 -20.21
C TRP A 96 -10.43 18.73 -21.13
N THR A 97 -9.61 19.27 -22.02
CA THR A 97 -9.98 20.26 -23.03
C THR A 97 -9.16 19.97 -24.27
N GLU A 98 -9.70 20.24 -25.46
CA GLU A 98 -8.99 19.96 -26.72
C GLU A 98 -8.03 21.09 -27.10
N SER A 99 -8.35 22.33 -26.71
CA SER A 99 -7.59 23.52 -27.13
C SER A 99 -7.60 24.64 -26.09
N LYS A 100 -8.77 24.93 -25.49
CA LYS A 100 -8.96 26.06 -24.57
C LYS A 100 -8.40 25.79 -23.18
N ARG A 101 -7.56 26.69 -22.66
CA ARG A 101 -7.16 26.70 -21.24
C ARG A 101 -8.32 27.18 -20.38
N TYR A 102 -8.58 26.47 -19.29
CA TYR A 102 -9.50 26.92 -18.24
C TYR A 102 -8.72 27.17 -16.95
N ASP A 103 -8.95 28.32 -16.35
CA ASP A 103 -8.38 28.73 -15.07
C ASP A 103 -9.50 28.92 -14.03
N ASP A 104 -9.09 29.17 -12.79
CA ASP A 104 -9.98 29.38 -11.64
C ASP A 104 -11.01 28.25 -11.47
N LEU A 105 -10.59 27.01 -11.70
CA LEU A 105 -11.43 25.86 -11.46
C LEU A 105 -11.79 25.78 -9.97
N THR A 106 -13.07 25.55 -9.69
CA THR A 106 -13.59 25.23 -8.38
C THR A 106 -14.53 24.04 -8.46
N TYR A 107 -14.70 23.36 -7.33
CA TYR A 107 -15.39 22.09 -7.24
C TYR A 107 -16.39 22.15 -6.10
N GLU A 108 -17.63 21.73 -6.36
CA GLU A 108 -18.69 21.68 -5.38
C GLU A 108 -19.29 20.28 -5.32
N ILE A 109 -19.47 19.75 -4.12
CA ILE A 109 -20.09 18.44 -3.88
C ILE A 109 -21.42 18.68 -3.17
N GLY A 110 -22.50 18.18 -3.76
CA GLY A 110 -23.83 18.18 -3.15
C GLY A 110 -24.00 17.03 -2.17
N ASP A 111 -24.98 17.18 -1.27
CA ASP A 111 -25.48 16.05 -0.47
C ASP A 111 -25.99 14.93 -1.39
N LEU A 112 -25.84 13.67 -0.96
CA LEU A 112 -26.55 12.56 -1.58
C LEU A 112 -27.88 12.36 -0.85
N LEU A 113 -28.99 12.38 -1.57
CA LEU A 113 -30.34 12.38 -1.03
C LEU A 113 -31.09 11.09 -1.38
N SER A 114 -31.86 10.57 -0.43
CA SER A 114 -32.75 9.43 -0.63
C SER A 114 -34.07 9.65 0.11
N GLY A 115 -35.06 10.24 -0.58
CA GLY A 115 -36.30 10.68 0.06
C GLY A 115 -36.03 11.68 1.19
N GLY A 116 -36.38 11.31 2.43
CA GLY A 116 -36.07 12.10 3.63
C GLY A 116 -34.69 11.86 4.25
N ASN A 117 -33.92 10.88 3.74
CA ASN A 117 -32.59 10.55 4.24
C ASN A 117 -31.50 11.31 3.48
N ARG A 118 -30.34 11.48 4.12
CA ARG A 118 -29.21 12.26 3.59
C ARG A 118 -27.87 11.66 3.99
N ILE A 119 -26.96 11.52 3.02
CA ILE A 119 -25.52 11.46 3.25
C ILE A 119 -24.98 12.86 2.97
N ALA A 120 -24.49 13.54 4.02
CA ALA A 120 -24.01 14.91 3.89
C ALA A 120 -22.76 14.97 3.01
N SER A 121 -22.62 16.04 2.23
CA SER A 121 -21.46 16.29 1.35
C SER A 121 -20.12 16.30 2.09
N SER A 122 -20.12 16.56 3.40
CA SER A 122 -18.94 16.46 4.26
C SER A 122 -18.37 15.05 4.39
N ASN A 123 -19.11 14.01 3.99
CA ASN A 123 -18.61 12.63 3.91
C ASN A 123 -18.13 12.26 2.50
N LEU A 124 -18.12 13.22 1.58
CA LEU A 124 -17.54 13.08 0.26
C LEU A 124 -16.30 13.98 0.18
N HIS A 125 -15.19 13.40 -0.24
CA HIS A 125 -13.90 14.08 -0.29
C HIS A 125 -13.35 14.06 -1.70
N LEU A 126 -12.90 15.21 -2.17
CA LEU A 126 -12.27 15.36 -3.47
C LEU A 126 -10.80 15.66 -3.28
N ARG A 127 -9.97 14.67 -3.59
CA ARG A 127 -8.51 14.79 -3.57
C ARG A 127 -7.97 14.86 -5.00
N PHE A 128 -6.75 15.32 -5.16
CA PHE A 128 -6.12 15.58 -6.45
C PHE A 128 -4.87 14.72 -6.58
N PRO A 129 -4.94 13.61 -7.37
CA PRO A 129 -3.78 12.80 -7.71
C PRO A 129 -2.65 13.67 -8.26
N SER A 130 -1.60 13.78 -7.46
CA SER A 130 -0.43 14.61 -7.69
C SER A 130 0.74 13.74 -8.09
N TYR A 131 1.56 14.27 -8.97
CA TYR A 131 2.68 13.54 -9.55
C TYR A 131 3.85 13.40 -8.57
N VAL A 132 4.45 12.21 -8.55
CA VAL A 132 5.68 11.87 -7.84
C VAL A 132 6.66 11.22 -8.81
N LEU A 133 7.96 11.25 -8.50
CA LEU A 133 8.98 10.62 -9.34
C LEU A 133 8.97 9.12 -9.07
N GLY A 134 8.53 8.36 -10.08
CA GLY A 134 8.53 6.90 -10.10
C GLY A 134 9.44 6.34 -11.20
N ASP A 135 9.34 5.02 -11.40
CA ASP A 135 10.08 4.30 -12.43
C ASP A 135 9.19 3.96 -13.64
N GLU A 136 9.77 3.89 -14.84
CA GLU A 136 9.04 3.41 -16.02
C GLU A 136 8.68 1.94 -15.89
N LYS A 137 9.59 1.14 -15.31
CA LYS A 137 9.43 -0.31 -15.15
C LYS A 137 9.68 -0.73 -13.71
N ALA A 138 8.97 -1.76 -13.27
CA ALA A 138 9.27 -2.45 -12.02
C ALA A 138 10.34 -3.53 -12.23
N LEU A 139 11.35 -3.56 -11.38
CA LEU A 139 12.42 -4.57 -11.40
C LEU A 139 12.50 -5.25 -10.03
N VAL A 140 13.14 -6.41 -9.97
CA VAL A 140 13.34 -7.12 -8.71
C VAL A 140 14.59 -6.62 -7.97
N CYS A 141 14.79 -7.08 -6.74
CA CYS A 141 15.88 -6.65 -5.85
C CYS A 141 17.23 -6.55 -6.60
N ASN A 142 17.94 -5.43 -6.41
CA ASN A 142 19.29 -5.20 -6.92
C ASN A 142 19.45 -5.15 -8.45
N GLU A 143 18.37 -5.10 -9.23
CA GLU A 143 18.44 -4.95 -10.68
C GLU A 143 18.52 -3.48 -11.14
N TYR A 144 18.15 -2.52 -10.29
CA TYR A 144 18.37 -1.11 -10.58
C TYR A 144 19.85 -0.75 -10.48
N ARG A 145 20.42 -0.36 -11.62
CA ARG A 145 21.75 0.27 -11.70
C ARG A 145 21.66 1.80 -11.72
N THR A 146 20.59 2.29 -12.32
CA THR A 146 20.20 3.70 -12.42
C THR A 146 18.69 3.73 -12.56
N HIS A 147 18.04 4.65 -11.86
CA HIS A 147 16.61 4.84 -12.01
C HIS A 147 16.26 5.52 -13.33
N THR A 148 15.09 5.15 -13.85
CA THR A 148 14.40 5.98 -14.84
C THR A 148 13.65 7.10 -14.10
N SER A 149 13.06 8.04 -14.83
CA SER A 149 12.33 9.14 -14.18
C SER A 149 11.05 9.42 -14.95
N VAL A 150 9.93 9.00 -14.37
CA VAL A 150 8.60 9.33 -14.85
C VAL A 150 7.79 9.95 -13.72
N GLN A 151 6.98 10.96 -14.05
CA GLN A 151 6.07 11.59 -13.10
C GLN A 151 4.74 10.83 -13.12
N ILE A 152 4.39 10.16 -12.01
CA ILE A 152 3.21 9.30 -11.88
C ILE A 152 2.28 9.85 -10.81
N ALA A 153 0.98 9.95 -11.11
CA ALA A 153 -0.03 10.42 -10.17
C ALA A 153 -0.38 9.33 -9.15
N ASP A 154 0.13 9.45 -7.92
CA ASP A 154 -0.10 8.46 -6.84
C ASP A 154 -0.43 9.12 -5.50
N LYS A 155 0.17 10.29 -5.21
CA LYS A 155 -0.07 11.07 -3.99
C LYS A 155 -1.42 11.78 -4.08
N LEU A 156 -2.30 11.58 -3.10
CA LEU A 156 -3.62 12.22 -3.05
C LEU A 156 -3.54 13.55 -2.29
N SER A 157 -3.46 14.67 -3.02
CA SER A 157 -3.39 16.01 -2.45
C SER A 157 -4.77 16.56 -2.07
N GLU A 158 -4.86 17.32 -0.99
CA GLU A 158 -6.04 18.13 -0.66
C GLU A 158 -6.03 19.49 -1.39
N GLU A 159 -4.89 19.87 -1.98
CA GLU A 159 -4.77 21.11 -2.75
C GLU A 159 -5.46 20.98 -4.11
N ALA A 160 -6.46 21.83 -4.33
CA ALA A 160 -7.24 21.83 -5.55
C ALA A 160 -6.44 22.29 -6.76
N VAL A 161 -6.45 21.48 -7.83
CA VAL A 161 -5.91 21.89 -9.13
C VAL A 161 -6.87 22.91 -9.76
N ARG A 162 -6.38 24.13 -10.00
CA ARG A 162 -7.22 25.26 -10.46
C ARG A 162 -7.16 25.53 -11.97
N THR A 163 -6.36 24.76 -12.70
CA THR A 163 -6.13 24.96 -14.13
C THR A 163 -6.18 23.63 -14.86
N VAL A 164 -6.79 23.61 -16.04
CA VAL A 164 -6.69 22.53 -17.03
C VAL A 164 -6.24 23.08 -18.37
N THR A 165 -5.32 22.36 -19.03
CA THR A 165 -4.82 22.68 -20.38
C THR A 165 -4.96 21.47 -21.29
N ALA A 166 -4.87 21.68 -22.61
CA ALA A 166 -4.94 20.59 -23.58
C ALA A 166 -3.82 19.55 -23.43
N SER A 167 -2.68 19.96 -22.87
CA SER A 167 -1.53 19.08 -22.62
C SER A 167 -1.60 18.34 -21.29
N GLU A 168 -2.42 18.80 -20.34
CA GLU A 168 -2.44 18.28 -18.97
C GLU A 168 -3.89 18.14 -18.48
N PRO A 169 -4.50 16.95 -18.67
CA PRO A 169 -5.79 16.63 -18.10
C PRO A 169 -5.72 16.66 -16.56
N VAL A 170 -6.76 17.17 -15.91
CA VAL A 170 -6.89 17.18 -14.45
C VAL A 170 -7.53 15.88 -13.99
N LYS A 171 -7.00 15.29 -12.92
CA LYS A 171 -7.53 14.07 -12.31
C LYS A 171 -8.02 14.43 -10.92
N LEU A 172 -9.15 13.86 -10.55
CA LEU A 172 -9.76 14.02 -9.23
C LEU A 172 -10.08 12.63 -8.68
N TRP A 173 -9.87 12.47 -7.39
CA TRP A 173 -10.14 11.26 -6.63
C TRP A 173 -11.31 11.53 -5.70
N LEU A 174 -12.50 11.10 -6.10
CA LEU A 174 -13.71 11.18 -5.30
C LEU A 174 -13.75 10.01 -4.33
N THR A 175 -13.79 10.30 -3.04
CA THR A 175 -13.98 9.34 -1.95
C THR A 175 -15.35 9.58 -1.34
N ALA A 176 -16.13 8.52 -1.13
CA ALA A 176 -17.38 8.57 -0.39
C ALA A 176 -17.25 7.67 0.85
N ASP A 177 -17.29 8.27 2.02
CA ASP A 177 -17.40 7.59 3.32
C ASP A 177 -18.89 7.47 3.67
N ILE A 178 -19.41 6.25 3.69
CA ILE A 178 -20.82 6.01 4.04
C ILE A 178 -20.93 5.97 5.56
N PRO A 179 -21.66 6.89 6.22
CA PRO A 179 -21.77 6.87 7.67
C PRO A 179 -22.35 5.56 8.20
N ALA A 180 -21.90 5.15 9.39
CA ALA A 180 -22.53 4.06 10.12
C ALA A 180 -24.01 4.38 10.39
N GLY A 181 -24.90 3.39 10.22
CA GLY A 181 -26.34 3.56 10.41
C GLY A 181 -27.07 4.30 9.28
N THR A 182 -26.41 4.56 8.15
CA THR A 182 -27.07 5.12 6.97
C THR A 182 -28.23 4.21 6.53
N ALA A 183 -29.43 4.77 6.42
CA ALA A 183 -30.61 3.98 6.05
C ALA A 183 -30.42 3.37 4.64
N PRO A 184 -30.75 2.09 4.41
CA PRO A 184 -30.69 1.50 3.08
C PRO A 184 -31.56 2.25 2.07
N GLY A 185 -31.09 2.35 0.82
CA GLY A 185 -31.78 3.06 -0.25
C GLY A 185 -30.84 3.59 -1.34
N GLU A 186 -31.41 4.10 -2.42
CA GLU A 186 -30.65 4.79 -3.47
C GLU A 186 -30.47 6.25 -3.11
N TYR A 187 -29.22 6.68 -2.97
CA TYR A 187 -28.84 8.07 -2.71
C TYR A 187 -28.28 8.70 -3.98
N GLU A 188 -28.75 9.89 -4.32
CA GLU A 188 -28.31 10.64 -5.50
C GLU A 188 -27.89 12.06 -5.14
N GLY A 189 -26.78 12.51 -5.74
CA GLY A 189 -26.30 13.88 -5.66
C GLY A 189 -25.32 14.19 -6.77
N THR A 190 -24.65 15.34 -6.70
CA THR A 190 -23.82 15.82 -7.81
C THR A 190 -22.44 16.33 -7.38
N VAL A 191 -21.47 16.21 -8.28
CA VAL A 191 -20.20 16.94 -8.23
C VAL A 191 -20.19 17.94 -9.39
N THR A 192 -20.00 19.22 -9.09
CA THR A 192 -20.04 20.31 -10.08
C THR A 192 -18.66 20.93 -10.22
N VAL A 193 -18.22 21.12 -11.46
CA VAL A 193 -16.98 21.83 -11.80
C VAL A 193 -17.34 23.20 -12.36
N LYS A 194 -16.77 24.26 -11.78
CA LYS A 194 -16.94 25.64 -12.24
C LYS A 194 -15.62 26.21 -12.72
N SER A 195 -15.68 27.21 -13.58
CA SER A 195 -14.55 28.06 -13.99
C SER A 195 -15.03 29.50 -14.02
N GLY A 196 -14.30 30.42 -13.38
CA GLY A 196 -14.74 31.82 -13.26
C GLY A 196 -16.08 32.00 -12.55
N GLY A 197 -16.49 31.03 -11.72
CA GLY A 197 -17.80 31.02 -11.03
C GLY A 197 -18.95 30.40 -11.85
N GLU A 198 -18.77 30.13 -13.13
CA GLU A 198 -19.79 29.52 -13.99
C GLU A 198 -19.66 27.99 -14.03
N VAL A 199 -20.80 27.29 -13.93
CA VAL A 199 -20.85 25.83 -14.05
C VAL A 199 -20.44 25.39 -15.45
N GLN A 200 -19.39 24.57 -15.52
CA GLN A 200 -18.90 23.98 -16.77
C GLN A 200 -19.37 22.53 -16.92
N LEU A 201 -19.31 21.74 -15.85
CA LEU A 201 -19.66 20.32 -15.85
C LEU A 201 -20.39 19.94 -14.57
N THR A 202 -21.29 18.95 -14.68
CA THR A 202 -21.97 18.33 -13.54
C THR A 202 -21.95 16.82 -13.71
N PHE A 203 -21.48 16.13 -12.68
CA PHE A 203 -21.41 14.68 -12.58
C PHE A 203 -22.44 14.18 -11.57
N THR A 204 -23.15 13.10 -11.88
CA THR A 204 -24.13 12.48 -10.99
C THR A 204 -23.52 11.31 -10.24
N VAL A 205 -23.69 11.28 -8.92
CA VAL A 205 -23.27 10.18 -8.04
C VAL A 205 -24.52 9.47 -7.53
N ARG A 206 -24.62 8.16 -7.77
CA ARG A 206 -25.73 7.31 -7.34
C ARG A 206 -25.19 6.11 -6.56
N LEU A 207 -25.49 6.05 -5.27
CA LEU A 207 -25.05 4.97 -4.40
C LEU A 207 -26.25 4.21 -3.85
N LEU A 208 -26.33 2.91 -4.12
CA LEU A 208 -27.26 2.00 -3.47
C LEU A 208 -26.65 1.55 -2.15
N VAL A 209 -27.14 2.09 -1.04
CA VAL A 209 -26.77 1.63 0.31
C VAL A 209 -27.60 0.39 0.63
N VAL A 210 -26.93 -0.75 0.80
CA VAL A 210 -27.60 -2.03 1.14
C VAL A 210 -27.77 -2.20 2.64
N ASN A 211 -28.61 -3.15 3.05
CA ASN A 211 -28.85 -3.43 4.47
C ASN A 211 -27.77 -4.31 5.11
N HIS A 212 -26.51 -3.92 4.90
CA HIS A 212 -25.33 -4.51 5.53
C HIS A 212 -24.45 -3.41 6.08
N ALA A 213 -23.71 -3.72 7.14
CA ALA A 213 -22.81 -2.78 7.79
C ALA A 213 -21.44 -3.40 7.98
N LEU A 214 -20.40 -2.65 7.60
CA LEU A 214 -19.05 -2.96 8.02
C LEU A 214 -18.88 -2.58 9.49
N PRO A 215 -18.24 -3.43 10.32
CA PRO A 215 -17.88 -3.04 11.67
C PRO A 215 -16.87 -1.88 11.64
N PRO A 216 -16.69 -1.14 12.75
CA PRO A 216 -15.65 -0.12 12.83
C PRO A 216 -14.28 -0.71 12.52
N VAL A 217 -13.36 0.10 12.01
CA VAL A 217 -12.02 -0.33 11.53
C VAL A 217 -11.24 -1.12 12.60
N SER A 218 -11.38 -0.74 13.87
CA SER A 218 -10.78 -1.41 15.02
C SER A 218 -11.22 -2.87 15.19
N GLU A 219 -12.40 -3.23 14.67
CA GLU A 219 -13.01 -4.57 14.76
C GLU A 219 -12.81 -5.41 13.49
N TRP A 220 -12.18 -4.88 12.45
CA TRP A 220 -11.87 -5.66 11.25
C TRP A 220 -11.00 -6.87 11.59
N ALA A 221 -11.39 -8.04 11.09
CA ALA A 221 -10.69 -9.29 11.32
C ALA A 221 -9.33 -9.34 10.61
N PHE A 222 -9.23 -8.73 9.42
CA PHE A 222 -8.02 -8.68 8.61
C PHE A 222 -6.81 -8.20 9.42
N HIS A 223 -5.75 -9.00 9.39
CA HIS A 223 -4.48 -8.73 10.04
C HIS A 223 -3.58 -7.95 9.08
N LEU A 224 -3.69 -6.62 9.12
CA LEU A 224 -2.78 -5.74 8.39
C LEU A 224 -1.54 -5.44 9.24
N ASP A 225 -0.36 -5.70 8.68
CA ASP A 225 0.93 -5.32 9.26
C ASP A 225 1.78 -4.49 8.28
N LEU A 226 1.71 -3.16 8.39
CA LEU A 226 2.59 -2.23 7.68
C LEU A 226 3.61 -1.66 8.67
N TRP A 227 4.90 -2.00 8.52
CA TRP A 227 5.88 -1.62 9.55
C TRP A 227 6.13 -0.11 9.61
N GLN A 228 6.16 0.40 10.84
CA GLN A 228 6.34 1.82 11.12
C GLN A 228 7.81 2.14 11.43
N PHE A 229 8.31 3.28 10.93
CA PHE A 229 9.67 3.76 11.11
C PHE A 229 9.68 5.10 11.86
N PRO A 230 9.46 5.07 13.19
CA PRO A 230 9.13 6.23 14.01
C PRO A 230 10.23 7.30 14.10
N PHE A 231 11.45 6.98 13.70
CA PHE A 231 12.58 7.91 13.75
C PHE A 231 12.78 8.70 12.44
N GLN A 232 12.15 8.30 11.33
CA GLN A 232 12.48 8.83 9.99
C GLN A 232 12.07 10.28 9.82
N LEU A 233 10.81 10.60 10.10
CA LEU A 233 10.32 11.97 9.93
C LEU A 233 11.08 12.95 10.84
N SER A 234 11.31 12.58 12.11
CA SER A 234 12.10 13.41 13.03
C SER A 234 13.55 13.61 12.56
N GLY A 235 14.15 12.58 11.94
CA GLY A 235 15.49 12.68 11.34
C GLY A 235 15.52 13.66 10.18
N LEU A 236 14.57 13.54 9.25
CA LEU A 236 14.43 14.45 8.11
C LEU A 236 14.15 15.90 8.54
N CYS A 237 13.35 16.10 9.59
CA CYS A 237 13.17 17.44 10.18
C CYS A 237 14.48 17.99 10.75
N ALA A 238 15.26 17.15 11.44
CA ALA A 238 16.52 17.55 12.02
C ALA A 238 17.56 17.93 10.95
N ASP A 239 17.60 17.21 9.83
CA ASP A 239 18.41 17.54 8.66
C ASP A 239 18.05 18.91 8.06
N ASN A 240 16.79 19.33 8.22
CA ASN A 240 16.29 20.66 7.87
C ASN A 240 16.41 21.70 9.00
N GLY A 241 17.16 21.40 10.07
CA GLY A 241 17.41 22.31 11.18
C GLY A 241 16.30 22.37 12.23
N GLN A 242 15.27 21.53 12.14
CA GLN A 242 14.17 21.47 13.09
C GLN A 242 14.26 20.20 13.94
N LYS A 243 14.69 20.33 15.20
CA LYS A 243 14.88 19.19 16.09
C LYS A 243 13.61 18.89 16.89
N VAL A 244 13.24 17.63 16.95
CA VAL A 244 12.22 17.10 17.86
C VAL A 244 12.76 15.83 18.50
N THR A 245 12.59 15.70 19.81
CA THR A 245 13.05 14.52 20.55
C THR A 245 12.05 13.37 20.35
N PRO A 246 12.47 12.21 19.82
CA PRO A 246 11.59 11.06 19.69
C PRO A 246 10.86 10.72 20.99
N PHE A 247 9.57 10.41 20.89
CA PHE A 247 8.68 10.07 22.02
C PHE A 247 8.43 11.22 23.02
N SER A 248 8.73 12.47 22.68
CA SER A 248 8.21 13.65 23.39
C SER A 248 6.76 13.96 23.00
N SER A 249 6.11 14.87 23.73
CA SER A 249 4.75 15.32 23.40
C SER A 249 4.69 16.01 22.03
N GLU A 250 5.72 16.78 21.69
CA GLU A 250 5.89 17.45 20.40
C GLU A 250 6.07 16.42 19.27
N TYR A 251 6.87 15.37 19.52
CA TYR A 251 7.00 14.25 18.59
C TYR A 251 5.67 13.58 18.31
N PHE A 252 4.88 13.28 19.36
CA PHE A 252 3.58 12.65 19.15
C PHE A 252 2.59 13.58 18.46
N THR A 253 2.69 14.89 18.65
CA THR A 253 1.91 15.86 17.87
C THR A 253 2.23 15.76 16.38
N LEU A 254 3.51 15.67 16.03
CA LEU A 254 3.99 15.53 14.65
C LEU A 254 3.51 14.23 13.99
N VAL A 255 3.70 13.07 14.66
CA VAL A 255 3.42 11.76 14.02
C VAL A 255 1.99 11.29 14.16
N LYS A 256 1.18 11.89 15.05
CA LYS A 256 -0.23 11.52 15.25
C LYS A 256 -1.03 11.42 13.96
N PRO A 257 -1.09 12.43 13.07
CA PRO A 257 -1.90 12.32 11.86
C PRO A 257 -1.43 11.18 10.95
N PHE A 258 -0.12 10.91 10.89
CA PHE A 258 0.46 9.82 10.08
C PHE A 258 0.01 8.44 10.59
N TYR A 259 -0.01 8.21 11.90
CA TYR A 259 -0.43 6.94 12.48
C TYR A 259 -1.95 6.82 12.67
N GLN A 260 -2.69 7.92 12.68
CA GLN A 260 -4.15 7.89 12.55
C GLN A 260 -4.58 7.45 11.16
N LEU A 261 -3.90 7.90 10.10
CA LEU A 261 -4.11 7.38 8.74
C LEU A 261 -3.82 5.87 8.66
N LEU A 262 -2.77 5.39 9.36
CA LEU A 262 -2.46 3.97 9.45
C LEU A 262 -3.54 3.17 10.21
N ALA A 263 -4.04 3.71 11.32
CA ALA A 263 -5.12 3.08 12.08
C ALA A 263 -6.41 2.98 11.25
N ASP A 264 -6.75 4.03 10.48
CA ASP A 264 -7.91 4.05 9.57
C ASP A 264 -7.79 3.05 8.41
N ALA A 265 -6.58 2.60 8.07
CA ALA A 265 -6.36 1.50 7.11
C ALA A 265 -6.55 0.10 7.73
N GLY A 266 -6.74 0.01 9.06
CA GLY A 266 -6.96 -1.25 9.77
C GLY A 266 -5.72 -1.93 10.35
N GLN A 267 -4.61 -1.19 10.52
CA GLN A 267 -3.37 -1.70 11.11
C GLN A 267 -3.61 -2.41 12.45
N LYS A 268 -3.00 -3.60 12.62
CA LYS A 268 -3.14 -4.40 13.84
C LYS A 268 -1.88 -4.42 14.71
N VAL A 269 -0.73 -4.15 14.12
CA VAL A 269 0.58 -4.40 14.72
C VAL A 269 1.33 -3.10 15.01
N ILE A 270 1.94 -3.00 16.20
CA ILE A 270 2.92 -1.97 16.53
C ILE A 270 4.33 -2.51 16.26
N THR A 271 5.11 -1.83 15.42
CA THR A 271 6.53 -2.11 15.19
C THR A 271 7.37 -1.47 16.29
N ALA A 272 8.09 -2.27 17.07
CA ALA A 272 8.90 -1.79 18.19
C ALA A 272 10.37 -2.22 18.06
N TYR A 273 11.28 -1.26 18.05
CA TYR A 273 12.73 -1.52 17.96
C TYR A 273 13.33 -1.64 19.37
N ILE A 274 13.59 -2.86 19.81
CA ILE A 274 14.02 -3.17 21.20
C ILE A 274 15.54 -3.16 21.41
N LYS A 275 16.30 -2.96 20.34
CA LYS A 275 17.75 -2.75 20.38
C LYS A 275 18.18 -1.73 19.34
N ASP A 276 19.33 -1.10 19.57
CA ASP A 276 19.96 -0.26 18.56
C ASP A 276 20.41 -1.09 17.35
N GLY A 277 20.29 -0.52 16.14
CA GLY A 277 20.64 -1.20 14.91
C GLY A 277 19.77 -2.42 14.62
N ALA A 278 18.55 -2.49 15.15
CA ALA A 278 17.54 -3.46 14.72
C ALA A 278 17.18 -3.26 13.24
N PHE A 279 17.12 -1.99 12.81
CA PHE A 279 17.08 -1.61 11.40
C PHE A 279 18.20 -0.63 11.05
N ASN A 280 18.22 0.54 11.70
CA ASN A 280 19.29 1.53 11.57
C ASN A 280 19.96 1.84 12.90
N LYS A 281 21.19 2.34 12.83
CA LYS A 281 21.95 2.83 14.00
C LYS A 281 21.28 4.09 14.59
N GLY A 282 21.30 4.20 15.91
CA GLY A 282 20.67 5.27 16.69
C GLY A 282 19.15 5.11 16.84
N GLN A 283 18.54 4.03 16.35
CA GLN A 283 17.09 3.85 16.33
C GLN A 283 16.69 2.71 17.27
N THR A 284 16.50 3.05 18.55
CA THR A 284 16.02 2.13 19.58
C THR A 284 15.00 2.79 20.50
N MET A 285 14.02 1.99 20.93
CA MET A 285 13.02 2.37 21.93
C MET A 285 13.39 1.91 23.34
N VAL A 286 14.35 1.00 23.45
CA VAL A 286 14.89 0.51 24.72
C VAL A 286 16.37 0.84 24.78
N LYS A 287 16.80 1.54 25.84
CA LYS A 287 18.23 1.82 26.05
C LYS A 287 18.82 0.74 26.93
N TRP A 288 20.00 0.28 26.53
CA TRP A 288 20.73 -0.80 27.19
C TRP A 288 21.93 -0.20 27.94
N HIS A 289 22.12 -0.61 29.19
CA HIS A 289 23.18 -0.12 30.04
C HIS A 289 23.91 -1.30 30.69
N GLU A 290 25.23 -1.31 30.58
CA GLU A 290 26.09 -2.30 31.24
C GLU A 290 26.82 -1.65 32.42
N ALA A 291 26.63 -2.21 33.62
CA ALA A 291 27.28 -1.75 34.84
C ALA A 291 28.72 -2.28 34.94
N ALA A 292 29.54 -1.70 35.83
CA ALA A 292 30.95 -2.07 36.00
C ALA A 292 31.14 -3.52 36.49
N ASP A 293 30.11 -4.13 37.07
CA ASP A 293 30.09 -5.54 37.49
C ASP A 293 29.60 -6.51 36.40
N GLY A 294 29.35 -6.01 35.18
CA GLY A 294 28.91 -6.78 34.02
C GLY A 294 27.40 -7.02 33.94
N LYS A 295 26.60 -6.47 34.86
CA LYS A 295 25.13 -6.61 34.84
C LYS A 295 24.47 -5.62 33.90
N TRP A 296 23.38 -6.06 33.26
CA TRP A 296 22.60 -5.24 32.36
C TRP A 296 21.38 -4.61 33.03
N SER A 297 21.05 -3.40 32.58
CA SER A 297 19.78 -2.73 32.90
C SER A 297 19.20 -2.05 31.67
N PHE A 298 17.88 -1.89 31.65
CA PHE A 298 17.13 -1.49 30.46
C PHE A 298 16.15 -0.37 30.79
N ASP A 299 16.18 0.70 30.00
CA ASP A 299 15.21 1.80 30.07
C ASP A 299 14.16 1.63 28.97
N TYR A 300 12.94 1.25 29.38
CA TYR A 300 11.79 1.03 28.52
C TYR A 300 10.96 2.31 28.27
N THR A 301 11.40 3.50 28.70
CA THR A 301 10.57 4.72 28.64
C THR A 301 10.12 5.06 27.21
N GLY A 302 11.00 4.93 26.22
CA GLY A 302 10.65 5.18 24.81
C GLY A 302 9.64 4.18 24.28
N PHE A 303 9.90 2.89 24.55
CA PHE A 303 9.00 1.78 24.21
C PHE A 303 7.60 1.98 24.81
N ASP A 304 7.53 2.27 26.11
CA ASP A 304 6.27 2.45 26.83
C ASP A 304 5.42 3.58 26.27
N LYS A 305 6.05 4.74 26.03
CA LYS A 305 5.37 5.90 25.46
C LYS A 305 4.85 5.59 24.07
N PHE A 306 5.67 5.00 23.21
CA PHE A 306 5.28 4.69 21.84
C PHE A 306 4.15 3.66 21.78
N VAL A 307 4.30 2.54 22.48
CA VAL A 307 3.28 1.47 22.52
C VAL A 307 1.95 1.97 23.08
N ALA A 308 1.97 2.67 24.21
CA ALA A 308 0.76 3.22 24.80
C ALA A 308 0.07 4.24 23.86
N GLN A 309 0.86 5.07 23.18
CA GLN A 309 0.31 6.06 22.25
C GLN A 309 -0.32 5.39 21.02
N MET A 310 0.33 4.41 20.41
CA MET A 310 -0.22 3.65 19.28
C MET A 310 -1.51 2.92 19.65
N MET A 311 -1.56 2.29 20.83
CA MET A 311 -2.77 1.66 21.36
C MET A 311 -3.91 2.68 21.52
N SER A 312 -3.62 3.90 22.01
CA SER A 312 -4.63 4.96 22.13
C SER A 312 -5.18 5.46 20.79
N TRP A 313 -4.43 5.25 19.70
CA TRP A 313 -4.87 5.54 18.33
C TRP A 313 -5.52 4.34 17.64
N GLY A 314 -5.78 3.24 18.37
CA GLY A 314 -6.50 2.08 17.87
C GLY A 314 -5.61 0.96 17.31
N ILE A 315 -4.30 1.08 17.38
CA ILE A 315 -3.34 0.06 16.93
C ILE A 315 -2.79 -0.67 18.15
N GLY A 316 -3.29 -1.87 18.44
CA GLY A 316 -2.93 -2.54 19.70
C GLY A 316 -3.23 -4.04 19.78
N ARG A 317 -3.41 -4.72 18.64
CA ARG A 317 -3.67 -6.17 18.64
C ARG A 317 -2.38 -6.96 18.89
N GLN A 318 -1.26 -6.48 18.35
CA GLN A 318 0.07 -7.09 18.48
C GLN A 318 1.16 -6.03 18.64
N ILE A 319 2.24 -6.36 19.36
CA ILE A 319 3.49 -5.59 19.43
C ILE A 319 4.60 -6.49 18.87
N SER A 320 5.09 -6.18 17.67
CA SER A 320 6.21 -6.91 17.06
C SER A 320 7.53 -6.25 17.46
N CYS A 321 8.34 -6.97 18.23
CA CYS A 321 9.60 -6.49 18.80
C CYS A 321 10.80 -6.95 17.97
N PHE A 322 11.46 -6.00 17.30
CA PHE A 322 12.61 -6.21 16.42
C PHE A 322 13.93 -5.83 17.10
N SER A 323 14.96 -6.67 17.12
CA SER A 323 14.92 -8.13 17.02
C SER A 323 16.11 -8.72 17.78
N LEU A 324 15.96 -9.96 18.24
CA LEU A 324 17.04 -10.78 18.82
C LEU A 324 18.10 -11.19 17.78
N VAL A 325 17.70 -11.22 16.52
CA VAL A 325 18.51 -11.55 15.35
C VAL A 325 17.92 -10.89 14.11
N GLY A 326 18.75 -10.35 13.23
CA GLY A 326 18.34 -9.48 12.14
C GLY A 326 19.42 -9.41 11.07
N TRP A 327 19.31 -8.38 10.22
CA TRP A 327 20.40 -7.88 9.38
C TRP A 327 21.71 -7.62 10.14
N ASN A 328 21.61 -7.42 11.46
CA ASN A 328 22.73 -7.25 12.37
C ASN A 328 22.41 -7.82 13.76
N THR A 329 23.35 -8.58 14.33
CA THR A 329 23.28 -9.14 15.70
C THR A 329 23.90 -8.24 16.76
N SER A 330 24.42 -7.08 16.37
CA SER A 330 25.04 -6.16 17.32
C SER A 330 24.01 -5.40 18.14
N ILE A 331 24.39 -5.06 19.37
CA ILE A 331 23.62 -4.30 20.33
C ILE A 331 24.39 -3.02 20.65
N GLY A 332 23.75 -1.86 20.45
CA GLY A 332 24.25 -0.59 20.96
C GLY A 332 23.86 -0.41 22.42
N TYR A 333 24.79 0.03 23.27
CA TYR A 333 24.58 0.21 24.70
C TYR A 333 25.44 1.33 25.27
N THR A 334 25.19 1.72 26.51
CA THR A 334 26.05 2.63 27.28
C THR A 334 26.79 1.84 28.35
N ASP A 335 28.12 1.93 28.37
CA ASP A 335 28.94 1.26 29.38
C ASP A 335 28.96 2.01 30.72
N ALA A 336 29.61 1.42 31.72
CA ALA A 336 29.69 1.98 33.07
C ALA A 336 30.40 3.35 33.15
N SER A 337 31.17 3.73 32.12
CA SER A 337 31.81 5.05 32.03
C SER A 337 30.89 6.11 31.43
N GLY A 338 29.74 5.71 30.90
CA GLY A 338 28.80 6.58 30.19
C GLY A 338 29.07 6.67 28.68
N GLU A 339 30.01 5.89 28.13
CA GLU A 339 30.32 5.91 26.71
C GLU A 339 29.39 4.99 25.91
N ALA A 340 29.02 5.43 24.71
CA ALA A 340 28.26 4.60 23.77
C ALA A 340 29.17 3.52 23.14
N ARG A 341 28.74 2.27 23.25
CA ARG A 341 29.45 1.08 22.76
C ARG A 341 28.57 0.27 21.83
N THR A 342 29.19 -0.67 21.13
CA THR A 342 28.50 -1.66 20.30
C THR A 342 29.08 -3.04 20.59
N LEU A 343 28.24 -3.95 21.07
CA LEU A 343 28.58 -5.33 21.32
C LEU A 343 28.12 -6.20 20.15
N LYS A 344 29.03 -6.90 19.48
CA LYS A 344 28.68 -7.85 18.42
C LYS A 344 28.51 -9.24 19.04
N LEU A 345 27.28 -9.76 19.01
CA LEU A 345 26.99 -11.10 19.54
C LEU A 345 26.93 -12.13 18.41
N THR A 346 27.45 -13.33 18.69
CA THR A 346 27.32 -14.49 17.80
C THR A 346 26.16 -15.35 18.30
N VAL A 347 25.16 -15.60 17.45
CA VAL A 347 24.02 -16.47 17.79
C VAL A 347 24.54 -17.83 18.28
N GLY A 348 24.02 -18.29 19.42
CA GLY A 348 24.42 -19.57 20.01
C GLY A 348 25.69 -19.53 20.88
N SER A 349 26.37 -18.39 21.05
CA SER A 349 27.45 -18.27 22.04
C SER A 349 26.90 -18.15 23.47
N ASP A 350 27.76 -18.42 24.47
CA ASP A 350 27.41 -18.21 25.89
C ASP A 350 27.13 -16.73 26.18
N GLU A 351 27.91 -15.82 25.59
CA GLU A 351 27.73 -14.39 25.72
C GLU A 351 26.37 -13.93 25.15
N TYR A 352 25.98 -14.44 23.98
CA TYR A 352 24.65 -14.18 23.41
C TYR A 352 23.54 -14.63 24.35
N ARG A 353 23.64 -15.86 24.86
CA ARG A 353 22.64 -16.41 25.79
C ARG A 353 22.53 -15.59 27.06
N THR A 354 23.66 -15.22 27.67
CA THR A 354 23.69 -14.44 28.91
C THR A 354 23.03 -13.07 28.72
N VAL A 355 23.49 -12.31 27.73
CA VAL A 355 23.00 -10.94 27.49
C VAL A 355 21.52 -10.94 27.14
N TRP A 356 21.07 -11.85 26.27
CA TRP A 356 19.65 -11.91 25.89
C TRP A 356 18.77 -12.48 27.00
N ASN A 357 19.23 -13.41 27.83
CA ASN A 357 18.45 -13.87 28.98
C ASN A 357 18.22 -12.73 30.00
N GLU A 358 19.25 -11.93 30.30
CA GLU A 358 19.08 -10.77 31.18
C GLU A 358 18.03 -9.78 30.63
N PHE A 359 18.07 -9.53 29.31
CA PHE A 359 17.06 -8.72 28.65
C PHE A 359 15.66 -9.36 28.71
N LEU A 360 15.52 -10.62 28.33
CA LEU A 360 14.22 -11.30 28.27
C LEU A 360 13.59 -11.44 29.66
N ASP A 361 14.37 -11.72 30.70
CA ASP A 361 13.90 -11.74 32.09
C ASP A 361 13.35 -10.38 32.54
N SER A 362 14.07 -9.30 32.21
CA SER A 362 13.65 -7.94 32.52
C SER A 362 12.41 -7.55 31.70
N PHE A 363 12.43 -7.82 30.40
CA PHE A 363 11.40 -7.39 29.46
C PHE A 363 10.09 -8.16 29.69
N GLU A 364 10.14 -9.46 29.95
CA GLU A 364 8.98 -10.25 30.34
C GLU A 364 8.29 -9.66 31.58
N ARG A 365 9.05 -9.41 32.65
CA ARG A 365 8.52 -8.85 33.90
C ARG A 365 7.88 -7.48 33.66
N HIS A 366 8.54 -6.64 32.86
CA HIS A 366 8.02 -5.34 32.47
C HIS A 366 6.70 -5.47 31.69
N LEU A 367 6.67 -6.28 30.64
CA LEU A 367 5.48 -6.51 29.83
C LEU A 367 4.31 -7.11 30.63
N LYS A 368 4.58 -8.05 31.55
CA LYS A 368 3.56 -8.62 32.44
C LYS A 368 3.00 -7.55 33.39
N THR A 369 3.84 -6.67 33.92
CA THR A 369 3.42 -5.52 34.75
C THR A 369 2.53 -4.56 33.96
N LYS A 370 2.81 -4.36 32.67
CA LYS A 370 2.01 -3.51 31.77
C LYS A 370 0.75 -4.22 31.23
N GLY A 371 0.61 -5.53 31.40
CA GLY A 371 -0.44 -6.33 30.77
C GLY A 371 -0.28 -6.50 29.26
N TRP A 372 0.95 -6.38 28.74
CA TRP A 372 1.26 -6.40 27.31
C TRP A 372 1.89 -7.71 26.82
N PHE A 373 2.33 -8.59 27.73
CA PHE A 373 3.05 -9.84 27.38
C PHE A 373 2.29 -10.69 26.35
N GLU A 374 0.97 -10.88 26.53
CA GLU A 374 0.12 -11.64 25.61
C GLU A 374 0.00 -11.02 24.20
N LYS A 375 0.36 -9.75 24.02
CA LYS A 375 0.33 -9.06 22.72
C LYS A 375 1.71 -9.02 22.08
N THR A 376 2.78 -9.26 22.84
CA THR A 376 4.14 -9.11 22.37
C THR A 376 4.58 -10.34 21.59
N VAL A 377 5.19 -10.10 20.44
CA VAL A 377 5.79 -11.09 19.57
C VAL A 377 7.24 -10.71 19.34
N LEU A 378 8.17 -11.60 19.68
CA LEU A 378 9.58 -11.43 19.32
C LEU A 378 9.72 -11.72 17.82
N TYR A 379 9.96 -10.68 17.03
CA TYR A 379 9.74 -10.70 15.58
C TYR A 379 11.05 -10.66 14.82
N MET A 380 11.20 -11.55 13.83
CA MET A 380 12.37 -11.71 12.99
C MET A 380 12.06 -11.36 11.52
N ASP A 381 13.08 -10.94 10.79
CA ASP A 381 12.99 -10.53 9.38
C ASP A 381 14.10 -11.21 8.57
N GLU A 382 13.73 -12.03 7.58
CA GLU A 382 14.60 -12.67 6.59
C GLU A 382 15.89 -13.31 7.14
N ILE A 383 15.75 -14.10 8.21
CA ILE A 383 16.86 -14.79 8.87
C ILE A 383 17.13 -16.14 8.23
N ARG A 384 18.41 -16.54 8.18
CA ARG A 384 18.80 -17.87 7.76
C ARG A 384 18.29 -18.93 8.73
N GLU A 385 17.84 -20.06 8.20
CA GLU A 385 17.19 -21.10 9.01
C GLU A 385 18.10 -21.67 10.12
N ASP A 386 19.41 -21.80 9.89
CA ASP A 386 20.36 -22.30 10.87
C ASP A 386 20.49 -21.40 12.10
N GLU A 387 20.45 -20.08 11.91
CA GLU A 387 20.46 -19.10 13.00
C GLU A 387 19.09 -18.99 13.66
N MET A 388 18.03 -18.92 12.85
CA MET A 388 16.65 -18.84 13.32
C MET A 388 16.27 -20.03 14.21
N ARG A 389 16.67 -21.25 13.86
CA ARG A 389 16.42 -22.45 14.68
C ARG A 389 17.05 -22.34 16.06
N GLN A 390 18.26 -21.78 16.14
CA GLN A 390 18.95 -21.55 17.41
C GLN A 390 18.23 -20.48 18.23
N VAL A 391 17.79 -19.39 17.60
CA VAL A 391 17.05 -18.31 18.29
C VAL A 391 15.68 -18.79 18.77
N VAL A 392 14.92 -19.53 17.95
CA VAL A 392 13.64 -20.13 18.35
C VAL A 392 13.83 -21.07 19.54
N SER A 393 14.82 -21.96 19.48
CA SER A 393 15.14 -22.86 20.58
C SER A 393 15.53 -22.10 21.85
N PHE A 394 16.33 -21.04 21.71
CA PHE A 394 16.74 -20.18 22.82
C PHE A 394 15.55 -19.50 23.49
N ILE A 395 14.68 -18.85 22.69
CA ILE A 395 13.46 -18.18 23.20
C ILE A 395 12.56 -19.18 23.95
N LYS A 396 12.33 -20.36 23.36
CA LYS A 396 11.45 -21.37 23.97
C LYS A 396 12.04 -22.03 25.21
N GLN A 397 13.37 -22.13 25.32
CA GLN A 397 14.05 -22.57 26.53
C GLN A 397 14.02 -21.51 27.64
N HIS A 398 14.07 -20.22 27.29
CA HIS A 398 13.92 -19.12 28.23
C HIS A 398 12.51 -19.11 28.83
N ASN A 399 11.49 -19.04 27.98
CA ASN A 399 10.10 -19.16 28.39
C ASN A 399 9.23 -19.64 27.21
N PRO A 400 8.52 -20.79 27.33
CA PRO A 400 7.72 -21.35 26.25
C PRO A 400 6.53 -20.46 25.84
N ASP A 401 6.07 -19.56 26.72
CA ASP A 401 4.93 -18.68 26.49
C ASP A 401 5.26 -17.51 25.55
N TRP A 402 6.54 -17.23 25.28
CA TRP A 402 6.91 -16.22 24.30
C TRP A 402 6.32 -16.54 22.92
N LYS A 403 5.61 -15.56 22.35
CA LYS A 403 5.19 -15.61 20.96
C LYS A 403 6.36 -15.19 20.07
N ILE A 404 6.56 -15.94 18.99
CA ILE A 404 7.63 -15.71 18.03
C ILE A 404 6.99 -15.42 16.68
N GLY A 405 7.54 -14.43 15.98
CA GLY A 405 7.09 -14.01 14.67
C GLY A 405 8.20 -14.02 13.63
N LEU A 406 7.84 -14.23 12.37
CA LEU A 406 8.76 -14.20 11.24
C LEU A 406 8.10 -13.61 10.00
N ALA A 407 8.78 -12.67 9.34
CA ALA A 407 8.60 -12.43 7.91
C ALA A 407 9.76 -13.10 7.15
N GLY A 408 9.47 -14.02 6.24
CA GLY A 408 10.53 -14.72 5.52
C GLY A 408 10.09 -15.75 4.48
N SER A 409 11.10 -16.42 3.93
CA SER A 409 10.95 -17.53 3.00
C SER A 409 10.55 -18.82 3.72
N ALA A 410 10.38 -19.90 2.95
CA ALA A 410 10.11 -21.25 3.43
C ALA A 410 11.13 -21.72 4.47
N VAL A 411 10.63 -22.36 5.52
CA VAL A 411 11.44 -22.97 6.59
C VAL A 411 11.00 -24.42 6.80
N SER A 412 11.80 -25.24 7.50
CA SER A 412 11.37 -26.58 7.89
C SER A 412 10.11 -26.57 8.76
N SER A 413 9.23 -27.56 8.56
CA SER A 413 7.91 -27.63 9.19
C SER A 413 7.96 -27.62 10.73
N ASP A 414 9.01 -28.19 11.32
CA ASP A 414 9.20 -28.17 12.77
C ASP A 414 9.51 -26.77 13.30
N VAL A 415 10.28 -25.97 12.56
CA VAL A 415 10.51 -24.55 12.89
C VAL A 415 9.26 -23.73 12.62
N GLU A 416 8.58 -23.97 11.49
CA GLU A 416 7.34 -23.29 11.11
C GLU A 416 6.27 -23.35 12.21
N SER A 417 6.12 -24.54 12.82
CA SER A 417 5.14 -24.80 13.88
C SER A 417 5.40 -24.04 15.18
N ALA A 418 6.61 -23.49 15.38
CA ALA A 418 6.95 -22.71 16.57
C ALA A 418 6.47 -21.25 16.48
N PHE A 419 6.08 -20.78 15.28
CA PHE A 419 5.67 -19.40 15.08
C PHE A 419 4.20 -19.16 15.43
N TYR A 420 3.99 -18.11 16.22
CA TYR A 420 2.66 -17.56 16.45
C TYR A 420 2.21 -16.74 15.24
N ASP A 421 3.10 -15.90 14.72
CA ASP A 421 2.87 -15.06 13.54
C ASP A 421 3.88 -15.39 12.44
N TYR A 422 3.39 -15.87 11.30
CA TYR A 422 4.26 -16.18 10.17
C TYR A 422 3.73 -15.55 8.89
N SER A 423 4.46 -14.54 8.43
CA SER A 423 4.28 -13.87 7.15
C SER A 423 5.23 -14.44 6.11
N THR A 424 4.66 -15.15 5.14
CA THR A 424 5.43 -15.85 4.12
C THR A 424 5.57 -15.00 2.87
N ILE A 425 6.70 -15.09 2.17
CA ILE A 425 6.83 -14.46 0.85
C ILE A 425 5.71 -14.94 -0.10
N LEU A 426 5.17 -14.04 -0.92
CA LEU A 426 4.10 -14.34 -1.86
C LEU A 426 4.40 -15.59 -2.71
N GLY A 427 3.46 -16.52 -2.75
CA GLY A 427 3.55 -17.77 -3.52
C GLY A 427 3.99 -18.98 -2.71
N TYR A 428 4.32 -18.82 -1.43
CA TYR A 428 4.61 -19.93 -0.55
C TYR A 428 3.34 -20.67 -0.09
N ASP A 429 3.34 -21.99 -0.22
CA ASP A 429 2.29 -22.86 0.31
C ASP A 429 2.73 -23.40 1.69
N ARG A 430 2.17 -22.78 2.74
CA ARG A 430 2.48 -23.10 4.15
C ARG A 430 2.10 -24.53 4.52
N THR A 431 2.88 -25.12 5.43
CA THR A 431 2.63 -26.49 5.91
C THR A 431 1.98 -26.52 7.30
N SER A 432 2.11 -25.44 8.06
CA SER A 432 1.58 -25.31 9.42
C SER A 432 0.38 -24.36 9.50
N THR A 433 -0.35 -24.49 10.61
CA THR A 433 -1.40 -23.54 10.99
C THR A 433 -0.86 -22.62 12.07
N ASN A 434 -0.53 -21.39 11.70
CA ASN A 434 -0.12 -20.34 12.65
C ASN A 434 -1.35 -19.57 13.13
N ALA A 435 -1.28 -19.02 14.35
CA ALA A 435 -2.38 -18.21 14.91
C ALA A 435 -2.59 -16.91 14.11
N VAL A 436 -1.49 -16.34 13.61
CA VAL A 436 -1.48 -15.29 12.61
C VAL A 436 -0.72 -15.81 11.39
N ALA A 437 -1.46 -15.99 10.32
CA ALA A 437 -1.01 -16.52 9.04
C ALA A 437 -1.19 -15.43 7.98
N THR A 438 -0.13 -14.72 7.62
CA THR A 438 -0.16 -13.65 6.60
C THR A 438 0.82 -13.96 5.48
N PHE A 439 0.83 -13.11 4.45
CA PHE A 439 1.85 -13.13 3.42
C PHE A 439 2.33 -11.71 3.14
N TYR A 440 3.48 -11.57 2.49
CA TYR A 440 4.01 -10.27 2.08
C TYR A 440 4.52 -10.29 0.64
N THR A 441 4.59 -9.11 0.04
CA THR A 441 5.38 -8.84 -1.16
C THR A 441 6.63 -8.07 -0.77
N SER A 442 7.72 -8.29 -1.47
CA SER A 442 8.98 -7.55 -1.29
C SER A 442 9.58 -7.18 -2.64
N CYS A 443 10.83 -6.71 -2.64
CA CYS A 443 11.60 -6.52 -3.87
C CYS A 443 11.75 -7.79 -4.71
N ALA A 444 11.42 -8.98 -4.19
CA ALA A 444 11.50 -10.24 -4.94
C ALA A 444 10.41 -10.38 -6.02
N GLN A 445 9.30 -9.62 -5.92
CA GLN A 445 8.22 -9.63 -6.91
C GLN A 445 8.11 -8.26 -7.59
N SER A 446 8.07 -8.25 -8.92
CA SER A 446 7.70 -7.04 -9.67
C SER A 446 6.19 -6.79 -9.68
N ILE A 447 5.40 -7.87 -9.80
CA ILE A 447 3.93 -7.85 -9.84
C ILE A 447 3.39 -9.14 -9.19
N PRO A 448 2.35 -9.09 -8.35
CA PRO A 448 1.75 -7.87 -7.80
C PRO A 448 2.66 -7.20 -6.77
N ASN A 449 2.65 -5.87 -6.70
CA ASN A 449 3.36 -5.10 -5.69
C ASN A 449 2.78 -3.67 -5.53
N ALA A 450 3.17 -2.99 -4.45
CA ALA A 450 2.72 -1.63 -4.14
C ALA A 450 3.65 -0.55 -4.72
N TYR A 451 4.16 -0.77 -5.94
CA TYR A 451 5.12 0.15 -6.54
C TYR A 451 4.44 1.32 -7.27
N VAL A 452 5.24 2.35 -7.48
CA VAL A 452 4.96 3.54 -8.29
C VAL A 452 5.74 3.39 -9.60
N SER A 453 5.24 2.52 -10.47
CA SER A 453 5.76 2.32 -11.83
C SER A 453 4.63 2.28 -12.86
N LEU A 454 4.97 2.38 -14.15
CA LEU A 454 3.97 2.23 -15.23
C LEU A 454 3.52 0.77 -15.42
N ASP A 455 4.33 -0.20 -15.00
CA ASP A 455 4.00 -1.63 -15.10
C ASP A 455 3.00 -2.08 -14.03
N ASN A 456 2.95 -1.38 -12.88
CA ASN A 456 2.07 -1.76 -11.77
C ASN A 456 0.69 -1.10 -11.87
N ASN A 457 -0.34 -1.91 -11.75
CA ASN A 457 -1.73 -1.46 -11.67
C ASN A 457 -2.13 -1.24 -10.20
N PRO A 458 -2.74 -0.10 -9.83
CA PRO A 458 -3.24 0.13 -8.46
C PRO A 458 -4.18 -0.95 -7.91
N ALA A 459 -4.91 -1.67 -8.77
CA ALA A 459 -5.77 -2.80 -8.39
C ALA A 459 -5.00 -3.95 -7.71
N GLU A 460 -3.68 -4.03 -7.88
CA GLU A 460 -2.81 -4.98 -7.17
C GLU A 460 -2.96 -4.85 -5.65
N MET A 461 -3.28 -3.67 -5.13
CA MET A 461 -3.52 -3.45 -3.70
C MET A 461 -4.89 -3.90 -3.21
N VAL A 462 -5.90 -3.93 -4.08
CA VAL A 462 -7.16 -4.63 -3.74
C VAL A 462 -6.93 -6.14 -3.78
N TRP A 463 -6.19 -6.60 -4.80
CA TRP A 463 -5.92 -8.01 -5.06
C TRP A 463 -5.31 -8.74 -3.86
N VAL A 464 -4.42 -8.11 -3.08
CA VAL A 464 -3.77 -8.78 -1.93
C VAL A 464 -4.76 -9.30 -0.89
N ALA A 465 -5.86 -8.60 -0.65
CA ALA A 465 -6.86 -9.04 0.32
C ALA A 465 -7.72 -10.19 -0.21
N TRP A 466 -8.00 -10.20 -1.50
CA TRP A 466 -8.69 -11.31 -2.18
C TRP A 466 -7.80 -12.56 -2.24
N TYR A 467 -6.51 -12.41 -2.49
CA TYR A 467 -5.54 -13.51 -2.39
C TYR A 467 -5.46 -14.06 -0.97
N ALA A 468 -5.42 -13.18 0.05
CA ALA A 468 -5.49 -13.61 1.44
C ALA A 468 -6.73 -14.47 1.70
N LYS A 469 -7.91 -14.03 1.22
CA LYS A 469 -9.15 -14.79 1.33
C LYS A 469 -9.07 -16.14 0.62
N ALA A 470 -8.55 -16.18 -0.60
CA ALA A 470 -8.43 -17.39 -1.41
C ALA A 470 -7.51 -18.44 -0.78
N LYS A 471 -6.44 -17.99 -0.12
CA LYS A 471 -5.48 -18.85 0.58
C LYS A 471 -5.83 -19.12 2.04
N GLY A 472 -6.96 -18.61 2.54
CA GLY A 472 -7.38 -18.80 3.93
C GLY A 472 -6.47 -18.08 4.95
N LEU A 473 -5.82 -17.00 4.52
CA LEU A 473 -4.89 -16.21 5.33
C LEU A 473 -5.65 -15.17 6.16
N ASN A 474 -5.03 -14.76 7.28
CA ASN A 474 -5.57 -13.74 8.17
C ASN A 474 -5.39 -12.32 7.61
N GLY A 475 -4.42 -12.10 6.72
CA GLY A 475 -4.18 -10.79 6.15
C GLY A 475 -2.88 -10.67 5.36
N PHE A 476 -2.29 -9.48 5.40
CA PHE A 476 -1.17 -9.06 4.55
C PHE A 476 -0.19 -8.21 5.35
N LEU A 477 1.10 -8.41 5.07
CA LEU A 477 2.20 -7.64 5.61
C LEU A 477 2.92 -6.87 4.50
N ARG A 478 3.40 -5.68 4.81
CA ARG A 478 4.40 -4.98 3.99
C ARG A 478 5.42 -4.27 4.87
N TRP A 479 6.69 -4.41 4.50
CA TRP A 479 7.80 -4.01 5.36
C TRP A 479 7.95 -2.49 5.57
N ALA A 480 7.28 -1.65 4.78
CA ALA A 480 7.44 -0.20 4.90
C ALA A 480 6.16 0.60 4.69
N TYR A 481 5.70 1.24 5.77
CA TYR A 481 4.66 2.26 5.75
C TYR A 481 5.24 3.66 5.42
N ASP A 482 6.27 4.08 6.15
CA ASP A 482 6.79 5.45 6.23
C ASP A 482 8.34 5.53 6.25
N TYR A 483 9.04 4.60 5.60
CA TYR A 483 10.52 4.57 5.59
C TYR A 483 11.15 5.52 4.57
N TRP A 484 10.88 6.82 4.68
CA TRP A 484 11.45 7.80 3.74
C TRP A 484 12.96 7.99 3.92
N THR A 485 13.72 7.99 2.82
CA THR A 485 15.19 8.24 2.84
C THR A 485 15.61 9.49 2.07
N LYS A 486 14.74 10.00 1.19
CA LYS A 486 15.03 11.17 0.34
C LYS A 486 14.59 12.47 1.01
N ALA A 487 15.38 13.52 0.81
CA ALA A 487 15.02 14.88 1.22
C ALA A 487 13.81 15.42 0.45
N ASP A 488 13.70 15.13 -0.86
CA ASP A 488 12.54 15.49 -1.67
C ASP A 488 11.35 14.56 -1.35
N PRO A 489 10.23 15.06 -0.81
CA PRO A 489 9.05 14.24 -0.51
C PRO A 489 8.32 13.73 -1.76
N GLN A 490 8.68 14.21 -2.96
CA GLN A 490 8.11 13.75 -4.22
C GLN A 490 8.97 12.67 -4.90
N ASP A 491 10.20 12.44 -4.46
CA ASP A 491 11.06 11.40 -5.01
C ASP A 491 10.94 10.11 -4.19
N VAL A 492 10.30 9.09 -4.77
CA VAL A 492 10.08 7.79 -4.12
C VAL A 492 11.00 6.69 -4.66
N ARG A 493 12.10 7.05 -5.33
CA ARG A 493 13.10 6.12 -5.87
C ARG A 493 14.20 5.87 -4.83
N ASP A 494 13.93 4.93 -3.94
CA ASP A 494 14.78 4.63 -2.79
C ASP A 494 15.79 3.50 -3.06
N GLY A 495 17.08 3.81 -2.91
CA GLY A 495 18.16 2.83 -3.03
C GLY A 495 18.24 2.17 -4.41
N ASN A 496 18.20 0.83 -4.42
CA ASN A 496 18.18 0.01 -5.64
C ASN A 496 16.87 -0.80 -5.77
N ASN A 497 15.78 -0.31 -5.15
CA ASN A 497 14.45 -0.94 -5.20
C ASN A 497 13.50 -0.12 -6.08
N THR A 498 12.46 -0.75 -6.61
CA THR A 498 11.46 -0.02 -7.42
C THR A 498 10.84 1.11 -6.61
N ALA A 499 10.59 2.23 -7.28
CA ALA A 499 9.92 3.38 -6.71
C ALA A 499 8.67 3.02 -5.89
N GLY A 500 8.54 3.60 -4.70
CA GLY A 500 7.45 3.33 -3.76
C GLY A 500 7.62 2.07 -2.90
N ASP A 501 8.73 1.35 -3.00
CA ASP A 501 9.00 0.21 -2.11
C ASP A 501 9.03 0.65 -0.62
N PHE A 502 9.63 1.80 -0.32
CA PHE A 502 9.94 2.23 1.04
C PHE A 502 8.80 2.99 1.74
N SER A 503 7.68 3.25 1.06
CA SER A 503 6.53 3.90 1.70
C SER A 503 5.22 3.67 0.95
N LEU A 504 4.13 3.60 1.71
CA LEU A 504 2.75 3.59 1.19
C LEU A 504 2.06 4.95 1.30
N ILE A 505 2.67 5.90 2.00
CA ILE A 505 2.13 7.24 2.21
C ILE A 505 3.18 8.31 1.89
N TYR A 506 2.71 9.55 1.78
CA TYR A 506 3.54 10.71 1.53
C TYR A 506 3.49 11.67 2.72
N ARG A 507 4.42 12.63 2.69
CA ARG A 507 4.48 13.76 3.62
C ARG A 507 4.47 15.07 2.81
N SER A 508 3.92 16.14 3.38
CA SER A 508 3.88 17.44 2.70
C SER A 508 5.28 18.03 2.53
N ASP A 509 6.10 17.91 3.58
CA ASP A 509 7.47 18.42 3.65
C ASP A 509 8.27 17.70 4.77
N ASN A 510 9.46 18.20 5.09
CA ASN A 510 10.32 17.72 6.18
C ASN A 510 10.33 18.73 7.35
N SER A 511 9.17 19.21 7.79
CA SER A 511 9.05 20.16 8.91
C SER A 511 8.21 19.60 10.07
N LEU A 512 8.24 20.27 11.23
CA LEU A 512 7.38 19.94 12.37
C LEU A 512 5.88 20.23 12.11
N SER A 513 5.56 20.90 11.00
CA SER A 513 4.18 21.07 10.50
C SER A 513 3.81 20.11 9.37
N SER A 514 4.67 19.12 9.09
CA SER A 514 4.42 18.14 8.03
C SER A 514 3.14 17.36 8.30
N VAL A 515 2.35 17.14 7.26
CA VAL A 515 1.10 16.37 7.31
C VAL A 515 1.17 15.17 6.37
N PRO A 516 0.50 14.04 6.70
CA PRO A 516 0.42 12.90 5.81
C PRO A 516 -0.44 13.22 4.59
N LEU A 517 -0.07 12.65 3.45
CA LEU A 517 -0.96 12.51 2.31
C LEU A 517 -1.10 11.03 1.98
N SER A 518 -2.34 10.58 1.81
CA SER A 518 -2.61 9.20 1.41
C SER A 518 -2.13 8.96 -0.03
N SER A 519 -2.00 7.69 -0.40
CA SER A 519 -1.73 7.27 -1.76
C SER A 519 -2.91 6.52 -2.34
N ILE A 520 -3.00 6.48 -3.67
CA ILE A 520 -3.94 5.57 -4.36
C ILE A 520 -3.74 4.13 -3.87
N ARG A 521 -2.47 3.73 -3.64
CA ARG A 521 -2.12 2.38 -3.16
C ARG A 521 -2.71 2.07 -1.78
N LEU A 522 -2.61 2.99 -0.83
CA LEU A 522 -3.15 2.79 0.53
C LEU A 522 -4.68 2.76 0.54
N GLU A 523 -5.33 3.67 -0.20
CA GLU A 523 -6.81 3.69 -0.28
C GLU A 523 -7.34 2.38 -0.89
N LEU A 524 -6.69 1.87 -1.94
CA LEU A 524 -7.08 0.61 -2.57
C LEU A 524 -6.73 -0.63 -1.73
N LEU A 525 -5.64 -0.58 -0.95
CA LEU A 525 -5.36 -1.62 0.05
C LEU A 525 -6.48 -1.68 1.09
N ARG A 526 -6.88 -0.53 1.64
CA ARG A 526 -8.01 -0.41 2.56
C ARG A 526 -9.31 -0.92 1.93
N GLU A 527 -9.53 -0.63 0.65
CA GLU A 527 -10.70 -1.12 -0.07
C GLU A 527 -10.74 -2.65 -0.18
N GLY A 528 -9.62 -3.29 -0.52
CA GLY A 528 -9.53 -4.76 -0.52
C GLY A 528 -9.77 -5.37 0.85
N ILE A 529 -9.31 -4.71 1.93
CA ILE A 529 -9.58 -5.15 3.30
C ILE A 529 -11.08 -5.11 3.61
N GLN A 530 -11.80 -4.06 3.17
CA GLN A 530 -13.25 -4.01 3.30
C GLN A 530 -13.93 -5.15 2.54
N ASP A 531 -13.46 -5.50 1.33
CA ASP A 531 -13.97 -6.66 0.59
C ASP A 531 -13.76 -7.96 1.36
N TYR A 532 -12.61 -8.15 2.00
CA TYR A 532 -12.34 -9.29 2.87
C TYR A 532 -13.35 -9.38 4.02
N GLU A 533 -13.62 -8.27 4.70
CA GLU A 533 -14.60 -8.21 5.79
C GLU A 533 -16.01 -8.50 5.30
N LYS A 534 -16.43 -7.94 4.15
CA LYS A 534 -17.73 -8.24 3.54
C LYS A 534 -17.88 -9.72 3.22
N MET A 535 -16.87 -10.34 2.60
CA MET A 535 -16.88 -11.77 2.31
C MET A 535 -16.93 -12.63 3.58
N ARG A 536 -16.32 -12.16 4.68
CA ARG A 536 -16.42 -12.81 5.99
C ARG A 536 -17.82 -12.66 6.58
N ILE A 537 -18.43 -11.48 6.51
CA ILE A 537 -19.75 -11.21 7.07
C ILE A 537 -20.85 -11.96 6.30
N LEU A 538 -20.83 -11.90 4.97
CA LEU A 538 -21.81 -12.60 4.13
C LEU A 538 -21.73 -14.13 4.30
N SER A 539 -20.55 -14.67 4.62
CA SER A 539 -20.35 -16.10 4.94
C SER A 539 -21.01 -17.07 3.94
N THR A 540 -21.05 -16.70 2.66
CA THR A 540 -21.72 -17.45 1.59
C THR A 540 -20.73 -18.12 0.65
N ASN A 541 -21.09 -19.31 0.15
CA ASN A 541 -20.30 -20.04 -0.84
C ASN A 541 -20.43 -19.46 -2.26
N LEU A 542 -21.34 -18.51 -2.49
CA LEU A 542 -21.53 -17.88 -3.81
C LEU A 542 -20.27 -17.15 -4.30
N MET A 543 -19.42 -16.68 -3.38
CA MET A 543 -18.16 -16.02 -3.72
C MET A 543 -17.04 -17.01 -4.08
N ASN A 544 -17.15 -18.30 -3.73
CA ASN A 544 -16.06 -19.27 -3.85
C ASN A 544 -15.49 -19.38 -5.28
N PRO A 545 -16.31 -19.46 -6.35
CA PRO A 545 -15.77 -19.58 -7.71
C PRO A 545 -14.92 -18.39 -8.13
N VAL A 546 -15.25 -17.18 -7.66
CA VAL A 546 -14.51 -15.96 -8.01
C VAL A 546 -13.29 -15.78 -7.12
N VAL A 547 -13.41 -16.06 -5.83
CA VAL A 547 -12.28 -16.05 -4.89
C VAL A 547 -11.18 -17.01 -5.34
N GLN A 548 -11.52 -18.20 -5.84
CA GLN A 548 -10.54 -19.18 -6.32
C GLN A 548 -9.74 -18.73 -7.56
N LYS A 549 -10.18 -17.67 -8.26
CA LYS A 549 -9.40 -17.10 -9.37
C LYS A 549 -8.16 -16.33 -8.90
N PHE A 550 -8.11 -15.93 -7.63
CA PHE A 550 -6.99 -15.19 -7.05
C PHE A 550 -5.82 -16.12 -6.71
N THR A 551 -5.06 -16.46 -7.75
CA THR A 551 -3.85 -17.30 -7.69
C THR A 551 -2.59 -16.44 -7.81
N LEU A 552 -1.41 -16.99 -7.50
CA LEU A 552 -0.12 -16.27 -7.59
C LEU A 552 0.05 -15.47 -8.90
N THR A 553 -0.31 -16.05 -10.04
CA THR A 553 -0.13 -15.43 -11.37
C THR A 553 -1.22 -14.43 -11.73
N SER A 554 -2.37 -14.48 -11.05
CA SER A 554 -3.51 -13.60 -11.34
C SER A 554 -3.26 -12.13 -10.97
N GLY A 555 -2.27 -11.84 -10.12
CA GLY A 555 -1.91 -10.46 -9.74
C GLY A 555 -1.50 -9.60 -10.94
N ARG A 556 -0.97 -10.20 -12.02
CA ARG A 556 -0.70 -9.50 -13.29
C ARG A 556 -1.95 -8.95 -13.98
N PHE A 557 -3.11 -9.54 -13.68
CA PHE A 557 -4.40 -9.17 -14.24
C PHE A 557 -5.31 -8.52 -13.18
N ALA A 558 -4.71 -7.94 -12.13
CA ALA A 558 -5.44 -7.41 -10.98
C ALA A 558 -6.59 -6.49 -11.38
N GLY A 559 -6.40 -5.60 -12.36
CA GLY A 559 -7.44 -4.67 -12.81
C GLY A 559 -8.72 -5.37 -13.29
N GLU A 560 -8.59 -6.42 -14.10
CA GLU A 560 -9.74 -7.16 -14.65
C GLU A 560 -10.39 -8.04 -13.58
N ILE A 561 -9.59 -8.85 -12.89
CA ILE A 561 -10.09 -9.85 -11.93
C ILE A 561 -10.73 -9.21 -10.69
N VAL A 562 -10.16 -8.11 -10.18
CA VAL A 562 -10.73 -7.36 -9.06
C VAL A 562 -12.04 -6.72 -9.47
N THR A 563 -12.12 -6.14 -10.67
CA THR A 563 -13.36 -5.52 -11.17
C THR A 563 -14.49 -6.55 -11.25
N GLU A 564 -14.21 -7.73 -11.80
CA GLU A 564 -15.18 -8.84 -11.85
C GLU A 564 -15.62 -9.24 -10.43
N ALA A 565 -14.66 -9.40 -9.52
CA ALA A 565 -14.90 -9.87 -8.17
C ALA A 565 -15.70 -8.90 -7.30
N GLN A 566 -15.34 -7.62 -7.34
CA GLN A 566 -16.11 -6.58 -6.67
C GLN A 566 -17.52 -6.45 -7.26
N GLY A 567 -17.68 -6.62 -8.58
CA GLY A 567 -18.99 -6.66 -9.23
C GLY A 567 -19.89 -7.78 -8.68
N MET A 568 -19.35 -9.00 -8.55
CA MET A 568 -20.08 -10.11 -7.96
C MET A 568 -20.40 -9.87 -6.47
N LEU A 569 -19.44 -9.38 -5.69
CA LEU A 569 -19.64 -9.08 -4.27
C LEU A 569 -20.76 -8.06 -4.05
N LYS A 570 -20.80 -7.01 -4.87
CA LYS A 570 -21.84 -5.99 -4.88
C LYS A 570 -23.21 -6.57 -5.24
N LYS A 571 -23.28 -7.41 -6.27
CA LYS A 571 -24.52 -8.09 -6.66
C LYS A 571 -25.06 -8.94 -5.52
N ILE A 572 -24.23 -9.77 -4.91
CA ILE A 572 -24.64 -10.62 -3.77
C ILE A 572 -25.09 -9.75 -2.59
N SER A 573 -24.38 -8.66 -2.29
CA SER A 573 -24.74 -7.74 -1.20
C SER A 573 -26.08 -7.04 -1.40
N ALA A 574 -26.56 -6.93 -2.64
CA ALA A 574 -27.86 -6.33 -2.94
C ALA A 574 -29.01 -7.35 -2.93
N GLU A 575 -28.71 -8.64 -3.15
CA GLU A 575 -29.69 -9.73 -3.23
C GLU A 575 -29.93 -10.41 -1.87
N TYR A 576 -28.90 -10.46 -1.03
CA TYR A 576 -28.86 -11.07 0.31
C TYR A 576 -28.48 -10.02 1.32
#